data_AF-A0A0D2RYZ4-F1
#
_entry.id   AF-A0A0D2RYZ4-F1
#
_cell.length_a   1.000
_cell.length_b   1.000
_cell.length_c   1.000
_cell.angle_alpha   90.00
_cell.angle_beta   90.00
_cell.angle_gamma   90.00
#
_symmetry.space_group_name_H-M   'P 1'
#
loop_
_entity.id
_entity.type
_entity.pdbx_description
1 polymer ?
#
loop_
_entity_poly.entity_id
_entity_poly.type
_entity_poly.pdbx_seq_one_letter_code
_entity_poly.pdbx_strand_id
1 'polypeptide(L)'
;AFEELSQCGTKDEGFLLDKFCDAYSLVFILFNSLGLAFKFAEMEYVAKVGNLVEASKRFATLENIVDVDIGNGTVKKQKSPSRDLRRVRQGLDLVRALFEQFLSSKDYSLRNAASTAYAQVLHRITHGR
;
A
#
# COMPACT_ATOMS: atom_id res chain seq x y z
N ALA A 1 -5.92 -13.57 -8.04
CA ALA A 1 -5.27 -12.25 -8.00
C ALA A 1 -6.22 -11.16 -7.54
N PHE A 2 -7.07 -10.55 -8.40
CA PHE A 2 -7.98 -9.47 -7.95
C PHE A 2 -9.15 -9.94 -7.07
N GLU A 3 -9.64 -11.18 -7.26
CA GLU A 3 -10.71 -11.72 -6.43
C GLU A 3 -10.29 -11.98 -4.97
N GLU A 4 -9.03 -12.34 -4.73
CA GLU A 4 -8.49 -12.56 -3.37
C GLU A 4 -8.47 -11.26 -2.54
N LEU A 5 -8.30 -10.10 -3.20
CA LEU A 5 -8.40 -8.79 -2.54
C LEU A 5 -9.83 -8.45 -2.12
N SER A 6 -10.84 -8.96 -2.83
CA SER A 6 -12.26 -8.67 -2.57
C SER A 6 -12.83 -9.42 -1.37
N GLN A 7 -12.20 -10.54 -0.98
CA GLN A 7 -12.66 -11.42 0.09
C GLN A 7 -12.19 -11.00 1.49
N CYS A 8 -11.37 -9.95 1.61
CA CYS A 8 -10.67 -9.61 2.85
C CYS A 8 -11.55 -8.87 3.89
N GLY A 9 -12.86 -8.67 3.65
CA GLY A 9 -13.76 -8.00 4.59
C GLY A 9 -15.16 -8.59 4.65
N THR A 10 -15.40 -9.52 5.58
CA THR A 10 -16.73 -9.79 6.14
C THR A 10 -16.92 -8.93 7.39
N LYS A 11 -18.13 -8.38 7.58
CA LYS A 11 -18.41 -7.28 8.53
C LYS A 11 -18.18 -7.58 10.03
N ASP A 12 -17.79 -8.81 10.40
CA ASP A 12 -17.80 -9.28 11.79
C ASP A 12 -16.41 -9.69 12.34
N GLU A 13 -15.39 -9.91 11.51
CA GLU A 13 -14.09 -10.48 11.95
C GLU A 13 -12.88 -9.54 11.84
N GLY A 14 -13.07 -8.30 11.38
CA GLY A 14 -11.98 -7.36 11.11
C GLY A 14 -11.11 -7.80 9.93
N PHE A 15 -10.27 -6.90 9.42
CA PHE A 15 -9.40 -7.24 8.29
C PHE A 15 -8.18 -8.03 8.80
N LEU A 16 -8.12 -9.33 8.53
CA LEU A 16 -7.00 -10.19 8.91
C LEU A 16 -5.69 -9.69 8.30
N LEU A 17 -4.69 -9.44 9.15
CA LEU A 17 -3.43 -8.82 8.74
C LEU A 17 -2.58 -9.76 7.88
N ASP A 18 -2.62 -11.07 8.13
CA ASP A 18 -1.91 -12.06 7.31
C ASP A 18 -2.49 -12.11 5.88
N LYS A 19 -3.82 -12.17 5.74
CA LYS A 19 -4.52 -12.14 4.44
C LYS A 19 -4.29 -10.83 3.70
N PHE A 20 -4.27 -9.71 4.43
CA PHE A 20 -3.87 -8.44 3.88
C PHE A 20 -2.44 -8.52 3.32
N CYS A 21 -1.48 -9.03 4.08
CA CYS A 21 -0.10 -9.14 3.60
C CYS A 21 0.02 -10.03 2.35
N ASP A 22 -0.65 -11.19 2.34
CA ASP A 22 -0.65 -12.12 1.20
C ASP A 22 -1.15 -11.43 -0.07
N ALA A 23 -2.31 -10.78 0.00
CA ALA A 23 -2.92 -10.14 -1.16
C ALA A 23 -2.11 -8.92 -1.64
N TYR A 24 -1.56 -8.15 -0.71
CA TYR A 24 -0.76 -6.96 -1.01
C TYR A 24 0.66 -7.30 -1.46
N SER A 25 1.15 -8.52 -1.20
CA SER A 25 2.40 -9.00 -1.78
C SER A 25 2.34 -8.94 -3.31
N LEU A 26 1.22 -9.29 -3.93
CA LEU A 26 1.08 -9.32 -5.40
C LEU A 26 1.36 -7.98 -6.08
N VAL A 27 1.24 -6.85 -5.36
CA VAL A 27 1.51 -5.51 -5.89
C VAL A 27 3.00 -5.33 -6.22
N PHE A 28 3.93 -6.08 -5.61
CA PHE A 28 5.35 -6.01 -5.99
C PHE A 28 5.55 -6.40 -7.47
N ILE A 29 4.73 -7.34 -7.98
CA ILE A 29 4.79 -7.78 -9.39
C ILE A 29 4.51 -6.60 -10.32
N LEU A 30 3.57 -5.73 -9.93
CA LEU A 30 3.24 -4.52 -10.67
C LEU A 30 4.42 -3.54 -10.67
N PHE A 31 5.04 -3.28 -9.52
CA PHE A 31 6.24 -2.44 -9.47
C PHE A 31 7.39 -2.99 -10.31
N ASN A 32 7.61 -4.31 -10.29
CA ASN A 32 8.63 -4.98 -11.10
C ASN A 32 8.35 -4.86 -12.61
N SER A 33 7.07 -4.87 -13.02
CA SER A 33 6.67 -4.71 -14.43
C SER A 33 6.91 -3.30 -14.99
N LEU A 34 7.04 -2.29 -14.12
CA LEU A 34 7.27 -0.89 -14.51
C LEU A 34 8.76 -0.58 -14.80
N GLY A 35 9.64 -1.57 -14.62
CA GLY A 35 11.06 -1.48 -14.94
C GLY A 35 11.90 -0.71 -13.91
N LEU A 36 13.15 -0.45 -14.27
CA LEU A 36 14.19 0.03 -13.34
C LEU A 36 13.83 1.35 -12.61
N ALA A 37 13.04 2.21 -13.25
CA ALA A 37 12.60 3.49 -12.68
C ALA A 37 11.78 3.32 -11.38
N PHE A 38 11.15 2.15 -11.19
CA PHE A 38 10.32 1.84 -10.01
C PHE A 38 11.02 0.90 -9.02
N LYS A 39 12.29 0.54 -9.24
CA LYS A 39 12.99 -0.45 -8.39
C LYS A 39 13.09 0.00 -6.94
N PHE A 40 13.29 1.29 -6.70
CA PHE A 40 13.29 1.83 -5.34
C PHE A 40 11.91 1.74 -4.68
N ALA A 41 10.84 2.03 -5.43
CA ALA A 41 9.47 1.91 -4.93
C ALA A 41 9.12 0.45 -4.61
N GLU A 42 9.55 -0.49 -5.46
CA GLU A 42 9.43 -1.93 -5.21
C GLU A 42 10.14 -2.33 -3.90
N MET A 43 11.41 -1.96 -3.73
CA MET A 43 12.19 -2.30 -2.54
C MET A 43 11.57 -1.73 -1.26
N GLU A 44 11.16 -0.45 -1.28
CA GLU A 44 10.50 0.17 -0.13
C GLU A 44 9.17 -0.50 0.18
N TYR A 45 8.38 -0.85 -0.84
CA TYR A 45 7.10 -1.52 -0.68
C TYR A 45 7.27 -2.92 -0.06
N VAL A 46 8.15 -3.74 -0.63
CA VAL A 46 8.46 -5.10 -0.14
C VAL A 46 8.96 -5.06 1.30
N ALA A 47 9.83 -4.09 1.64
CA ALA A 47 10.30 -3.92 3.01
C ALA A 47 9.15 -3.63 3.99
N LYS A 48 8.14 -2.82 3.59
CA LYS A 48 7.01 -2.49 4.47
C LYS A 48 6.04 -3.66 4.61
N VAL A 49 5.75 -4.38 3.53
CA VAL A 49 4.96 -5.61 3.59
C VAL A 49 5.66 -6.64 4.48
N GLY A 50 6.97 -6.82 4.36
CA GLY A 50 7.74 -7.70 5.24
C GLY A 50 7.63 -7.34 6.72
N ASN A 51 7.68 -6.05 7.07
CA ASN A 51 7.45 -5.59 8.45
C ASN A 51 6.04 -5.94 8.94
N LEU A 52 5.03 -5.85 8.07
CA LEU A 52 3.64 -6.20 8.40
C LEU A 52 3.43 -7.71 8.55
N VAL A 53 4.13 -8.53 7.76
CA VAL A 53 4.17 -10.00 7.93
C VAL A 53 4.78 -10.37 9.28
N GLU A 54 5.82 -9.68 9.72
CA GLU A 54 6.36 -9.89 11.07
C GLU A 54 5.38 -9.42 12.16
N ALA A 55 4.63 -8.34 11.90
CA ALA A 55 3.60 -7.85 12.81
C ALA A 55 2.39 -8.82 12.91
N SER A 56 2.04 -9.55 11.83
CA SER A 56 0.92 -10.50 11.82
C SER A 56 1.08 -11.66 12.79
N LYS A 57 2.33 -11.99 13.16
CA LYS A 57 2.62 -12.98 14.21
C LYS A 57 2.16 -12.53 15.60
N ARG A 58 1.90 -11.23 15.79
CA ARG A 58 1.56 -10.60 17.07
C ARG A 58 0.18 -9.93 17.07
N PHE A 59 -0.30 -9.52 15.90
CA PHE A 59 -1.57 -8.82 15.73
C PHE A 59 -2.43 -9.54 14.70
N ALA A 60 -3.65 -9.90 15.08
CA ALA A 60 -4.55 -10.65 14.19
C ALA A 60 -5.14 -9.78 13.06
N THR A 61 -5.53 -8.54 13.36
CA THR A 61 -6.29 -7.68 12.45
C THR A 61 -5.61 -6.33 12.24
N LEU A 62 -5.94 -5.63 11.14
CA LEU A 62 -5.48 -4.27 10.86
C LEU A 62 -5.87 -3.28 11.97
N GLU A 63 -7.08 -3.42 12.50
CA GLU A 63 -7.64 -2.58 13.55
C GLU A 63 -6.81 -2.70 14.83
N ASN A 64 -6.42 -3.93 15.23
CA ASN A 64 -5.60 -4.17 16.41
C ASN A 64 -4.26 -3.41 16.34
N ILE A 65 -3.64 -3.35 15.16
CA ILE A 65 -2.38 -2.65 14.97
C ILE A 65 -2.53 -1.14 15.18
N VAL A 66 -3.61 -0.58 14.61
CA VAL A 66 -3.92 0.84 14.68
C VAL A 66 -4.27 1.24 16.10
N ASP A 67 -5.10 0.46 16.78
CA ASP A 67 -5.51 0.73 18.17
C ASP A 67 -4.33 0.68 19.13
N VAL A 68 -3.43 -0.31 18.98
CA VAL A 68 -2.22 -0.42 19.81
C VAL A 68 -1.28 0.76 19.58
N ASP A 69 -1.08 1.19 18.33
CA ASP A 69 -0.24 2.34 18.03
C ASP A 69 -0.86 3.67 18.48
N ILE A 70 -2.19 3.79 18.48
CA ILE A 70 -2.92 4.94 19.04
C ILE A 70 -2.72 4.99 20.56
N GLY A 71 -2.99 3.87 21.25
CA GLY A 71 -2.84 3.78 22.71
C GLY A 71 -1.42 4.07 23.19
N ASN A 72 -0.42 3.68 22.41
CA ASN A 72 1.00 3.95 22.72
C ASN A 72 1.51 5.30 22.19
N GLY A 73 0.71 6.07 21.46
CA GLY A 73 1.15 7.31 20.81
C GLY A 73 2.23 7.11 19.74
N THR A 74 2.35 5.90 19.17
CA THR A 74 3.41 5.51 18.23
C THR A 74 3.00 5.53 16.77
N VAL A 75 1.75 5.90 16.43
CA VAL A 75 1.22 5.92 15.06
C VAL A 75 2.17 6.50 14.01
N LYS A 76 2.85 7.62 14.30
CA LYS A 76 3.74 8.31 13.36
C LYS A 76 5.23 7.92 13.49
N LYS A 77 5.58 7.14 14.53
CA LYS A 77 6.96 6.78 14.86
C LYS A 77 7.57 5.96 13.72
N GLN A 78 8.87 6.12 13.49
CA GLN A 78 9.56 5.25 12.53
C GLN A 78 9.44 3.80 12.98
N LYS A 79 9.18 2.90 12.02
CA LYS A 79 8.97 1.45 12.23
C LYS A 79 7.70 1.09 13.00
N SER A 80 6.77 2.02 13.23
CA SER A 80 5.46 1.62 13.75
C SER A 80 4.71 0.83 12.67
N PRO A 81 4.07 -0.29 13.03
CA PRO A 81 3.26 -1.05 12.09
C PRO A 81 2.16 -0.22 11.41
N SER A 82 1.53 0.74 12.09
CA SER A 82 0.54 1.66 11.48
C SER A 82 1.13 2.55 10.40
N ARG A 83 2.39 2.99 10.58
CA ARG A 83 3.09 3.78 9.57
C ARG A 83 3.40 2.93 8.34
N ASP A 84 3.83 1.68 8.54
CA ASP A 84 4.12 0.75 7.44
C ASP A 84 2.84 0.39 6.69
N LEU A 85 1.73 0.15 7.39
CA LEU A 85 0.39 -0.03 6.79
C LEU A 85 0.00 1.17 5.91
N ARG A 86 0.18 2.39 6.41
CA ARG A 86 -0.08 3.61 5.62
C ARG A 86 0.79 3.66 4.37
N ARG A 87 2.06 3.25 4.43
CA ARG A 87 2.98 3.26 3.28
C ARG A 87 2.61 2.20 2.24
N VAL A 88 2.21 1.01 2.67
CA VAL A 88 1.69 -0.04 1.77
C VAL A 88 0.44 0.44 1.04
N ARG A 89 -0.52 1.03 1.76
CA ARG A 89 -1.72 1.64 1.15
C ARG A 89 -1.38 2.71 0.12
N GLN A 90 -0.41 3.57 0.42
CA GLN A 90 0.04 4.63 -0.51
C GLN A 90 0.69 4.06 -1.78
N GLY A 91 1.44 2.96 -1.67
CA GLY A 91 1.97 2.25 -2.83
C GLY A 91 0.85 1.75 -3.74
N LEU A 92 -0.21 1.16 -3.17
CA LEU A 92 -1.37 0.74 -3.94
C LEU A 92 -2.10 1.92 -4.59
N ASP A 93 -2.29 3.03 -3.87
CA ASP A 93 -2.91 4.24 -4.41
C ASP A 93 -2.13 4.81 -5.60
N LEU A 94 -0.80 4.74 -5.56
CA LEU A 94 0.07 5.13 -6.68
C LEU A 94 -0.13 4.23 -7.90
N VAL A 95 -0.15 2.91 -7.70
CA VAL A 95 -0.35 1.94 -8.77
C VAL A 95 -1.74 2.11 -9.40
N ARG A 96 -2.77 2.29 -8.59
CA ARG A 96 -4.13 2.59 -9.06
C ARG A 96 -4.15 3.86 -9.90
N ALA A 97 -3.64 4.98 -9.37
CA ALA A 97 -3.63 6.25 -10.08
C ALA A 97 -2.81 6.17 -11.39
N LEU A 98 -1.71 5.42 -11.39
CA LEU A 98 -0.90 5.19 -12.58
C LEU A 98 -1.72 4.48 -13.67
N PHE A 99 -2.44 3.41 -13.34
CA PHE A 99 -3.27 2.72 -14.32
C PHE A 99 -4.47 3.54 -14.78
N GLU A 100 -5.13 4.26 -13.87
CA GLU A 100 -6.23 5.17 -14.22
C GLU A 100 -5.76 6.24 -15.23
N GLN A 101 -4.61 6.88 -14.97
CA GLN A 101 -4.04 7.87 -15.88
C GLN A 101 -3.58 7.25 -17.21
N PHE A 102 -2.96 6.06 -17.16
CA PHE A 102 -2.48 5.37 -18.35
C PHE A 102 -3.63 5.00 -19.29
N LEU A 103 -4.69 4.39 -18.74
CA LEU A 103 -5.87 3.96 -19.49
C LEU A 103 -6.74 5.12 -19.98
N SER A 104 -6.73 6.26 -19.27
CA SER A 104 -7.47 7.46 -19.68
C SER A 104 -6.72 8.31 -20.71
N SER A 105 -5.40 8.11 -20.85
CA SER A 105 -4.58 8.86 -21.81
C SER A 105 -4.72 8.27 -23.21
N LYS A 106 -4.85 9.13 -24.23
CA LYS A 106 -4.87 8.70 -25.64
C LYS A 106 -3.51 8.22 -26.14
N ASP A 107 -2.46 8.68 -25.48
CA ASP A 107 -1.07 8.52 -25.93
C ASP A 107 -0.42 7.26 -25.31
N TYR A 108 -1.10 6.63 -24.34
CA TYR A 108 -0.61 5.47 -23.57
C TYR A 108 0.85 5.62 -23.10
N SER A 109 1.22 6.84 -22.70
CA SER A 109 2.56 7.15 -22.24
C SER A 109 2.70 6.85 -20.76
N LEU A 110 3.43 5.78 -20.44
CA LEU A 110 3.70 5.38 -19.05
C LEU A 110 4.41 6.49 -18.26
N ARG A 111 5.31 7.25 -18.91
CA ARG A 111 6.03 8.36 -18.27
C ARG A 111 5.07 9.45 -17.80
N ASN A 112 4.13 9.86 -18.66
CA ASN A 112 3.17 10.92 -18.32
C ASN A 112 2.18 10.43 -17.25
N ALA A 113 1.68 9.20 -17.38
CA ALA A 113 0.81 8.58 -16.40
C ALA A 113 1.47 8.49 -15.02
N ALA A 114 2.73 8.02 -14.96
CA ALA A 114 3.50 7.92 -13.74
C ALA A 114 3.74 9.30 -13.08
N SER A 115 4.13 10.31 -13.86
CA SER A 115 4.39 11.65 -13.33
C SER A 115 3.13 12.28 -12.73
N THR A 116 2.00 12.12 -13.41
CA THR A 116 0.71 12.64 -12.94
C THR A 116 0.23 11.90 -11.70
N ALA A 117 0.31 10.57 -11.69
CA ALA A 117 -0.05 9.75 -10.55
C ALA A 117 0.79 10.08 -9.30
N TYR A 118 2.11 10.26 -9.47
CA TYR A 118 3.00 10.65 -8.40
C TYR A 118 2.63 12.03 -7.81
N ALA A 119 2.35 13.02 -8.67
CA ALA A 119 1.90 14.34 -8.25
C ALA A 119 0.57 14.29 -7.48
N GLN A 120 -0.40 13.49 -7.93
CA GLN A 120 -1.69 13.32 -7.26
C GLN A 120 -1.55 12.69 -5.87
N VAL A 121 -0.75 11.63 -5.75
CA VAL A 121 -0.51 10.96 -4.45
C VAL A 121 0.25 11.89 -3.49
N LEU A 122 1.29 12.60 -3.96
CA LEU A 122 1.99 13.61 -3.16
C LEU A 122 1.08 14.74 -2.71
N HIS A 123 0.23 15.25 -3.59
CA HIS A 123 -0.74 16.28 -3.25
C HIS A 123 -1.69 15.81 -2.15
N ARG A 124 -2.22 14.58 -2.24
CA ARG A 124 -3.06 13.99 -1.18
C ARG A 124 -2.32 13.81 0.14
N ILE A 125 -1.02 13.53 0.10
CA ILE A 125 -0.19 13.39 1.31
C ILE A 125 0.08 14.74 2.00
N THR A 126 0.25 15.80 1.21
CA THR A 126 0.63 17.14 1.69
C THR A 126 -0.58 18.00 2.05
N HIS A 127 -1.71 17.79 1.38
CA HIS A 127 -2.94 18.59 1.51
C HIS A 127 -4.13 17.81 2.08
N GLY A 128 -3.99 16.52 2.34
CA GLY A 128 -4.98 15.73 3.08
C GLY A 128 -5.02 16.12 4.56
N ARG A 129 -5.76 17.20 4.86
CA ARG A 129 -6.45 17.43 6.13
C ARG A 129 -7.93 17.18 5.91
#